data_AF-A0A6A7RPV3-F1
#
_entry.id   AF-A0A6A7RPV3-F1
#
_cell.length_a   1.000
_cell.length_b   1.000
_cell.length_c   1.000
_cell.angle_alpha   90.00
_cell.angle_beta   90.00
_cell.angle_gamma   90.00
#
_symmetry.space_group_name_H-M   'P 1'
#
loop_
_entity.id
_entity.type
_entity.pdbx_description
1 polymer ?
#
loop_
_entity_poly.entity_id
_entity_poly.type
_entity_poly.pdbx_seq_one_letter_code
_entity_poly.pdbx_strand_id
1 'polypeptide(L)'
;VERGTVDEVLRSPQHPYTRALLSAVPSTRLDAQPAFIRLPGETPSPANPPSGCHFHPRCRQATAVCRERYPETTALSSTHTVRCHLHA
;
A
#
# COMPACT_ATOMS: atom_id res chain seq x y z
N VAL A 1 4.39 0.09 6.55
CA VAL A 1 3.85 0.53 5.24
C VAL A 1 2.94 1.74 5.45
N GLU A 2 1.91 1.61 6.28
CA GLU A 2 0.99 2.69 6.60
C GLU A 2 0.49 2.50 8.05
N ARG A 3 0.26 3.59 8.78
CA ARG A 3 -0.22 3.58 10.17
C ARG A 3 -1.12 4.77 10.39
N GLY A 4 -2.27 4.57 11.02
CA GLY A 4 -3.29 5.60 11.27
C GLY A 4 -4.30 5.12 12.30
N THR A 5 -5.29 5.94 12.59
CA THR A 5 -6.52 5.46 13.23
C THR A 5 -7.23 4.45 12.32
N VAL A 6 -8.16 3.68 12.90
CA VAL A 6 -8.97 2.72 12.14
C VAL A 6 -9.70 3.42 10.99
N ASP A 7 -10.27 4.60 11.26
CA ASP A 7 -11.05 5.33 10.26
C ASP A 7 -10.17 5.81 9.09
N GLU A 8 -9.01 6.40 9.40
CA GLU A 8 -8.05 6.87 8.39
C GLU A 8 -7.59 5.73 7.48
N VAL A 9 -7.18 4.59 8.05
CA VAL A 9 -6.65 3.47 7.28
C VAL A 9 -7.74 2.75 6.48
N LEU A 10 -8.94 2.55 7.05
CA LEU A 10 -10.02 1.81 6.38
C LEU A 10 -10.75 2.64 5.33
N ARG A 11 -10.92 3.94 5.56
CA ARG A 11 -11.69 4.82 4.65
C ARG A 11 -10.84 5.58 3.66
N SER A 12 -9.61 5.97 4.05
CA SER A 12 -8.72 6.78 3.22
C SER A 12 -7.30 6.19 3.14
N PRO A 13 -7.13 4.90 2.77
CA PRO A 13 -5.83 4.27 2.63
C PRO A 13 -4.98 4.96 1.56
N GLN A 14 -3.78 5.39 1.92
CA GLN A 14 -2.88 6.15 1.06
C GLN A 14 -1.84 5.28 0.36
N HIS A 15 -1.42 4.16 0.95
CA HIS A 15 -0.45 3.27 0.32
C HIS A 15 -1.13 2.31 -0.68
N PRO A 16 -0.58 2.11 -1.89
CA PRO A 16 -1.17 1.20 -2.88
C PRO A 16 -1.39 -0.24 -2.38
N TYR A 17 -0.48 -0.74 -1.53
CA TYR A 17 -0.66 -2.02 -0.83
C TYR A 17 -1.91 -2.06 0.06
N THR A 18 -2.10 -1.05 0.93
CA THR A 18 -3.26 -0.97 1.84
C THR A 18 -4.56 -0.88 1.05
N ARG A 19 -4.58 -0.06 -0.02
CA ARG A 19 -5.71 0.03 -0.95
C ARG A 19 -6.05 -1.35 -1.54
N ALA A 20 -5.04 -2.07 -2.01
CA ALA A 20 -5.24 -3.39 -2.60
C ALA A 20 -5.73 -4.41 -1.56
N LEU A 21 -5.16 -4.40 -0.36
CA LEU A 21 -5.59 -5.25 0.76
C LEU A 21 -7.06 -5.02 1.10
N LEU A 22 -7.49 -3.77 1.23
CA LEU A 22 -8.87 -3.43 1.56
C LEU A 22 -9.83 -3.75 0.42
N SER A 23 -9.40 -3.62 -0.85
CA SER A 23 -10.21 -4.03 -2.01
C SER A 23 -10.44 -5.54 -2.09
N ALA A 24 -9.66 -6.35 -1.36
CA ALA A 24 -9.80 -7.80 -1.31
C ALA A 24 -10.71 -8.27 -0.17
N VAL A 25 -11.19 -7.37 0.69
CA VAL A 25 -12.12 -7.70 1.77
C VAL A 25 -13.50 -7.97 1.16
N PRO A 26 -14.08 -9.17 1.33
CA PRO A 26 -15.40 -9.46 0.81
C PRO A 26 -16.47 -8.58 1.48
N SER A 27 -17.24 -7.84 0.69
CA SER A 27 -18.46 -7.19 1.17
C SER A 27 -19.62 -8.18 1.27
N THR A 28 -20.41 -8.06 2.34
CA THR A 28 -21.71 -8.76 2.49
C THR A 28 -22.84 -8.05 1.74
N ARG A 29 -22.59 -6.83 1.25
CA ARG A 29 -23.51 -6.03 0.45
C ARG A 29 -23.19 -6.17 -1.03
N LEU A 30 -24.14 -6.66 -1.82
CA LEU A 30 -24.00 -6.89 -3.27
C LEU A 30 -23.66 -5.60 -4.06
N ASP A 31 -24.09 -4.45 -3.56
CA ASP A 31 -23.98 -3.13 -4.19
C ASP A 31 -22.73 -2.34 -3.75
N ALA A 32 -22.01 -2.80 -2.72
CA ALA A 32 -20.94 -2.05 -2.07
C ALA A 32 -19.53 -2.66 -2.26
N GLN A 33 -19.34 -3.57 -3.22
CA GLN A 33 -18.02 -4.14 -3.47
C GLN A 33 -17.12 -3.09 -4.15
N PRO A 34 -16.06 -2.57 -3.50
CA PRO A 34 -15.09 -1.74 -4.18
C PRO A 34 -14.44 -2.55 -5.32
N ALA A 35 -14.05 -1.87 -6.40
CA ALA A 35 -13.38 -2.53 -7.51
C ALA A 35 -12.12 -3.25 -7.03
N PHE A 36 -12.08 -4.58 -7.19
CA PHE A 36 -10.97 -5.43 -6.77
C PHE A 36 -9.66 -5.01 -7.45
N ILE A 37 -8.62 -4.73 -6.67
CA ILE A 37 -7.30 -4.36 -7.19
C ILE A 37 -6.43 -5.61 -7.29
N ARG A 38 -6.32 -6.15 -8.51
CA ARG A 38 -5.49 -7.33 -8.77
C ARG A 38 -3.99 -7.00 -8.75
N LEU A 39 -3.26 -7.41 -7.72
CA LEU A 39 -1.81 -7.23 -7.68
C LEU A 39 -1.09 -8.16 -8.67
N PRO A 40 -0.12 -7.67 -9.46
CA PRO A 40 0.73 -8.51 -10.29
C PRO A 40 1.75 -9.28 -9.43
N GLY A 41 2.20 -10.42 -9.97
CA GLY A 41 3.29 -11.21 -9.42
C GLY A 41 3.00 -11.88 -8.07
N GLU A 42 3.98 -12.63 -7.59
CA GLU A 42 3.94 -13.30 -6.30
C GLU A 42 4.51 -12.44 -5.16
N THR A 43 4.21 -12.81 -3.92
CA THR A 43 4.78 -12.16 -2.75
C THR A 43 6.28 -12.45 -2.67
N PRO A 44 7.15 -11.43 -2.58
CA PRO A 44 8.58 -11.67 -2.44
C PRO A 44 8.91 -12.36 -1.11
N SER A 45 10.00 -13.12 -1.08
CA SER A 45 10.47 -13.79 0.14
C SER A 45 10.85 -12.76 1.22
N PRO A 46 10.36 -12.90 2.46
CA PRO A 46 10.79 -12.05 3.57
C PRO A 46 12.28 -12.21 3.91
N ALA A 47 12.88 -13.36 3.60
CA ALA A 47 14.30 -13.62 3.86
C ALA A 47 15.23 -12.87 2.89
N ASN A 48 14.75 -12.61 1.66
CA ASN A 48 15.48 -11.90 0.62
C ASN A 48 14.57 -10.80 0.04
N PRO A 49 14.32 -9.73 0.80
CA PRO A 49 13.45 -8.65 0.34
C PRO A 49 14.08 -7.96 -0.87
N PRO A 50 13.26 -7.45 -1.81
CA PRO A 50 13.78 -6.70 -2.93
C PRO A 50 14.34 -5.36 -2.45
N SER A 51 15.28 -4.79 -3.20
CA SER A 51 15.88 -3.48 -2.89
C SER A 51 14.84 -2.36 -2.89
N GLY A 52 15.15 -1.27 -2.18
CA GLY A 52 14.25 -0.13 -2.07
C GLY A 52 12.93 -0.48 -1.38
N CYS A 53 11.81 0.01 -1.91
CA CYS A 53 10.48 -0.31 -1.39
C CYS A 53 10.17 -1.80 -1.59
N HIS A 54 9.95 -2.56 -0.52
CA HIS A 54 9.70 -4.00 -0.60
C HIS A 54 8.45 -4.37 -1.44
N PHE A 55 7.52 -3.43 -1.62
CA PHE A 55 6.30 -3.64 -2.39
C PHE A 55 6.44 -3.29 -3.88
N HIS A 56 7.54 -2.67 -4.31
CA HIS A 56 7.71 -2.21 -5.69
C HIS A 56 7.50 -3.30 -6.77
N PRO A 57 7.84 -4.59 -6.57
CA PRO A 57 7.62 -5.61 -7.60
C PRO A 57 6.14 -5.86 -7.91
N ARG A 58 5.25 -5.54 -6.95
CA ARG A 58 3.80 -5.76 -7.04
C ARG A 58 3.01 -4.45 -7.12
N CYS A 59 3.66 -3.30 -6.95
CA CYS A 59 3.03 -2.00 -6.99
C CYS A 59 2.86 -1.53 -8.44
N ARG A 60 1.61 -1.36 -8.90
CA ARG A 60 1.32 -0.79 -10.23
C ARG A 60 1.76 0.67 -10.40
N GLN A 61 2.03 1.36 -9.29
CA GLN A 61 2.45 2.76 -9.25
C GLN A 61 3.96 2.87 -8.91
N ALA A 62 4.73 1.78 -9.00
CA ALA A 62 6.16 1.82 -8.75
C ALA A 62 6.90 2.65 -9.80
N THR A 63 7.75 3.55 -9.34
CA THR A 63 8.69 4.33 -10.16
C THR A 63 10.12 3.82 -9.96
N ALA A 64 11.11 4.37 -10.67
CA ALA A 64 12.52 3.96 -10.56
C ALA A 64 13.04 4.08 -9.12
N VAL A 65 12.73 5.18 -8.41
CA VAL A 65 13.18 5.39 -7.02
C VAL A 65 12.67 4.31 -6.06
N CYS A 66 11.51 3.69 -6.34
CA CYS A 66 10.98 2.60 -5.53
C CYS A 66 11.87 1.34 -5.57
N ARG A 67 12.67 1.16 -6.62
CA ARG A 67 13.59 0.02 -6.77
C ARG A 67 14.93 0.25 -6.08
N GLU A 68 15.29 1.52 -5.89
CA GLU A 68 16.61 1.94 -5.43
C GLU A 68 16.61 2.30 -3.94
N ARG A 69 15.56 2.99 -3.46
CA ARG A 69 15.53 3.56 -2.11
C ARG A 69 14.25 3.18 -1.37
N TYR A 70 14.41 2.83 -0.09
CA TYR A 70 13.26 2.61 0.78
C TYR A 70 12.66 3.98 1.13
N PRO A 71 11.32 4.17 1.01
CA PRO A 71 10.70 5.46 1.29
C PRO A 71 10.80 5.83 2.77
N GLU A 72 11.06 7.11 3.04
CA GLU A 72 10.96 7.66 4.38
C GLU A 72 9.50 7.66 4.88
N THR A 73 9.31 8.03 6.14
CA THR A 73 7.97 8.12 6.73
C THR A 73 7.41 9.52 6.51
N THR A 74 6.35 9.64 5.71
CA THR A 74 5.57 10.88 5.55
C THR A 74 4.45 10.91 6.57
N ALA A 75 4.30 12.03 7.28
CA ALA A 75 3.11 12.32 8.08
C ALA A 75 2.01 12.97 7.21
N LEU A 76 0.84 12.35 7.19
CA LEU A 76 -0.35 12.81 6.46
C LEU A 76 -1.31 13.55 7.40
N SER A 77 -1.32 13.18 8.68
CA SER A 77 -2.04 13.84 9.77
C SER A 77 -1.26 13.66 11.09
N SER A 78 -1.81 14.09 12.22
CA SER A 78 -1.22 13.84 13.54
C SER A 78 -1.19 12.35 13.92
N THR A 79 -2.04 11.52 13.31
CA THR A 79 -2.13 10.08 13.58
C THR A 79 -1.80 9.21 12.37
N HIS A 80 -1.85 9.76 11.14
CA HIS A 80 -1.66 9.02 9.90
C HIS A 80 -0.27 9.23 9.30
N THR A 81 0.45 8.14 9.08
CA THR A 81 1.77 8.11 8.46
C THR A 81 1.84 7.03 7.40
N VAL A 82 2.65 7.27 6.37
CA VAL A 82 2.85 6.35 5.25
C VAL A 82 4.32 6.29 4.86
N ARG A 83 4.78 5.11 4.40
CA ARG A 83 6.09 4.94 3.77
C ARG A 83 5.90 4.67 2.29
N CYS A 84 5.76 5.72 1.48
CA CYS A 84 5.53 5.63 0.04
C CYS A 84 6.11 6.85 -0.68
N HIS A 85 6.83 6.63 -1.79
CA HIS A 85 7.35 7.71 -2.63
C HIS A 85 6.28 8.54 -3.35
N LEU A 86 5.01 8.11 -3.33
CA LEU A 86 3.90 8.92 -3.87
C LEU A 86 3.53 10.10 -2.96
N HIS A 87 3.99 10.08 -1.71
CA HIS A 87 3.71 11.09 -0.69
C HIS A 87 4.99 11.69 -0.10
N ALA A 88 6.13 11.50 -0.79
CA ALA A 88 7.44 12.02 -0.37
C ALA A 88 7.68 13.43 -0.95
#